data_AF-A0A0U5GQS0-F1
#
_entry.id   AF-A0A0U5GQS0-F1
#
_cell.length_a   1.000
_cell.length_b   1.000
_cell.length_c   1.000
_cell.angle_alpha   90.00
_cell.angle_beta   90.00
_cell.angle_gamma   90.00
#
_symmetry.space_group_name_H-M   'P 1'
#
loop_
_entity.id
_entity.type
_entity.pdbx_description
1 polymer ?
#
loop_
_entity_poly.entity_id
_entity_poly.type
_entity_poly.pdbx_seq_one_letter_code
_entity_poly.pdbx_strand_id
1 'polypeptide(L)'
;MDSSEADHIAERAEEDVNTYQAKQGIGRKSDSTLESGVDEMVERKFPQAGEVRYGRVALPTGSDRKPIPEEEGGVRDARGRLAPAKLFEGPGGPEDKVYRE
;
A
#
# COMPACT_ATOMS: atom_id res chain seq x y z
N MET A 1 -2.57 22.03 3.08
CA MET A 1 -3.89 22.07 2.43
C MET A 1 -4.61 23.32 2.90
N ASP A 2 -4.87 24.22 1.96
CA ASP A 2 -5.84 25.31 2.19
C ASP A 2 -7.26 24.73 2.07
N SER A 3 -8.23 25.29 2.79
CA SER A 3 -9.62 24.76 2.81
C SER A 3 -10.23 24.65 1.40
N SER A 4 -9.93 25.60 0.51
CA SER A 4 -10.39 25.61 -0.88
C SER A 4 -9.84 24.44 -1.72
N GLU A 5 -8.63 23.97 -1.41
CA GLU A 5 -8.03 22.82 -2.09
C GLU A 5 -8.72 21.53 -1.67
N ALA A 6 -9.06 21.40 -0.38
CA ALA A 6 -9.82 20.27 0.12
C ALA A 6 -11.23 20.20 -0.49
N ASP A 7 -11.90 21.35 -0.64
CA ASP A 7 -13.23 21.43 -1.25
C ASP A 7 -13.19 21.00 -2.73
N HIS A 8 -12.17 21.41 -3.49
CA HIS A 8 -12.00 20.98 -4.88
C HIS A 8 -11.66 19.49 -5.03
N ILE A 9 -10.93 18.91 -4.08
CA ILE A 9 -10.66 17.47 -4.06
C ILE A 9 -11.95 16.71 -3.74
N ALA A 10 -12.75 17.21 -2.81
CA ALA A 10 -14.04 16.62 -2.45
C ALA A 10 -15.01 16.64 -3.64
N GLU A 11 -15.15 17.78 -4.32
CA GLU A 11 -15.99 17.92 -5.51
C GLU A 11 -15.60 16.92 -6.61
N ARG A 12 -14.29 16.80 -6.93
CA ARG A 12 -13.81 15.81 -7.90
C ARG A 12 -14.07 14.37 -7.47
N ALA A 13 -13.96 14.07 -6.18
CA ALA A 13 -14.26 12.74 -5.66
C ALA A 13 -15.75 12.39 -5.76
N GLU A 14 -16.63 13.38 -5.51
CA GLU A 14 -18.07 13.22 -5.70
C GLU A 14 -18.44 12.95 -7.17
N GLU A 15 -17.80 13.66 -8.10
CA GLU A 15 -17.99 13.43 -9.54
C GLU A 15 -17.55 12.02 -9.97
N ASP A 16 -16.37 11.57 -9.53
CA ASP A 16 -15.81 10.25 -9.90
C ASP A 16 -16.74 9.10 -9.45
N VAL A 17 -17.24 9.16 -8.21
CA VAL A 17 -18.20 8.19 -7.66
C VAL A 17 -19.56 8.28 -8.35
N ASN A 18 -19.95 9.46 -8.82
CA ASN A 18 -21.25 9.68 -9.45
C ASN A 18 -21.35 9.21 -10.90
N THR A 19 -20.24 8.84 -11.53
CA THR A 19 -20.25 8.30 -12.89
C THR A 19 -21.04 6.99 -12.97
N TYR A 20 -21.73 6.77 -14.10
CA TYR A 20 -22.50 5.54 -14.33
C TYR A 20 -21.62 4.28 -14.23
N GLN A 21 -20.39 4.37 -14.72
CA GLN A 21 -19.39 3.31 -14.68
C GLN A 21 -19.03 2.92 -13.24
N ALA A 22 -18.71 3.91 -12.38
CA ALA A 22 -18.42 3.65 -10.97
C ALA A 22 -19.63 3.05 -10.25
N LYS A 23 -20.83 3.58 -10.49
CA LYS A 23 -22.08 3.09 -9.86
C LYS A 23 -22.43 1.66 -10.22
N GLN A 24 -22.25 1.28 -11.49
CA GLN A 24 -22.57 -0.06 -11.97
C GLN A 24 -21.39 -1.02 -11.84
N GLY A 25 -20.21 -0.53 -11.44
CA GLY A 25 -18.96 -1.31 -11.42
C GLY A 25 -18.49 -1.75 -12.81
N ILE A 26 -19.01 -1.13 -13.87
CA ILE A 26 -18.69 -1.44 -15.26
C ILE A 26 -17.62 -0.48 -15.77
N GLY A 27 -16.60 -0.99 -16.46
CA GLY A 27 -15.52 -0.15 -16.96
C GLY A 27 -14.29 -0.98 -17.28
N ARG A 28 -13.38 -0.39 -18.08
CA ARG A 28 -12.07 -1.00 -18.30
C ARG A 28 -11.28 -0.87 -17.01
N LYS A 29 -10.91 -2.01 -16.42
CA LYS A 29 -9.96 -2.12 -15.31
C LYS A 29 -8.67 -2.70 -15.83
N SER A 30 -7.57 -2.53 -15.10
CA SER A 30 -6.32 -3.13 -15.55
C SER A 30 -6.34 -4.64 -15.36
N ASP A 31 -5.45 -5.33 -16.08
CA ASP A 31 -5.24 -6.77 -15.96
C ASP A 31 -4.82 -7.17 -14.54
N SER A 32 -4.23 -6.25 -13.76
CA SER A 32 -3.93 -6.41 -12.33
C SER A 32 -5.16 -6.81 -11.50
N THR A 33 -6.35 -6.37 -11.92
CA THR A 33 -7.62 -6.69 -11.24
C THR A 33 -7.95 -8.17 -11.36
N LEU A 34 -7.58 -8.81 -12.48
CA LEU A 34 -7.81 -10.24 -12.69
C LEU A 34 -6.85 -11.09 -11.86
N GLU A 35 -5.61 -10.65 -11.69
CA GLU A 35 -4.59 -11.36 -10.92
C GLU A 35 -4.80 -11.24 -9.40
N SER A 36 -5.13 -10.03 -8.92
CA SER A 36 -5.05 -9.67 -7.50
C SER A 36 -6.31 -9.06 -6.92
N GLY A 37 -7.29 -8.70 -7.75
CA GLY A 37 -8.44 -7.89 -7.34
C GLY A 37 -8.14 -6.40 -7.14
N VAL A 38 -6.88 -5.97 -7.31
CA VAL A 38 -6.44 -4.57 -7.18
C VAL A 38 -6.28 -3.96 -8.58
N ASP A 39 -6.88 -2.78 -8.81
CA ASP A 39 -6.75 -2.04 -10.08
C ASP A 39 -5.57 -1.05 -10.00
N GLU A 40 -4.47 -1.34 -10.69
CA GLU A 40 -3.28 -0.48 -10.72
C GLU A 40 -3.56 0.89 -11.36
N MET A 41 -4.60 1.02 -12.19
CA MET A 41 -4.94 2.31 -12.81
C MET A 41 -5.35 3.37 -11.79
N VAL A 42 -5.61 3.00 -10.53
CA VAL A 42 -5.87 3.93 -9.43
C VAL A 42 -4.70 4.90 -9.19
N GLU A 43 -3.46 4.52 -9.51
CA GLU A 43 -2.30 5.40 -9.43
C GLU A 43 -2.47 6.68 -10.26
N ARG A 44 -3.15 6.57 -11.42
CA ARG A 44 -3.43 7.74 -12.27
C ARG A 44 -4.42 8.70 -11.62
N LYS A 45 -5.33 8.18 -10.80
CA LYS A 45 -6.33 8.98 -10.07
C LYS A 45 -5.74 9.61 -8.82
N PHE A 46 -4.83 8.90 -8.15
CA PHE A 46 -4.20 9.33 -6.92
C PHE A 46 -2.67 9.35 -7.06
N PRO A 47 -2.11 10.27 -7.85
CA PRO A 47 -0.66 10.31 -8.11
C PRO A 47 0.17 10.55 -6.84
N GLN A 48 -0.47 11.11 -5.80
CA GLN A 48 0.13 11.33 -4.48
C GLN A 48 0.05 10.13 -3.53
N ALA A 49 -0.70 9.07 -3.86
CA ALA A 49 -0.91 7.92 -2.98
C ALA A 49 0.21 6.87 -3.04
N GLY A 50 1.19 7.04 -3.94
CA GLY A 50 2.33 6.13 -4.09
C GLY A 50 2.11 5.04 -5.16
N GLU A 51 3.01 4.06 -5.17
CA GLU A 51 3.00 2.90 -6.07
C GLU A 51 2.07 1.80 -5.53
N VAL A 52 1.19 1.29 -6.38
CA VAL A 52 0.27 0.18 -6.11
C VAL A 52 0.97 -1.12 -6.47
N ARG A 53 1.42 -1.84 -5.44
CA ARG A 53 1.99 -3.18 -5.61
C ARG A 53 0.89 -4.23 -5.62
N TYR A 54 0.86 -5.05 -6.67
CA TYR A 54 -0.09 -6.14 -6.82
C TYR A 54 0.60 -7.48 -7.14
N GLY A 55 -0.17 -8.58 -7.13
CA GLY A 55 0.33 -9.92 -7.43
C GLY A 55 1.15 -10.56 -6.29
N ARG A 56 1.98 -11.55 -6.63
CA ARG A 56 2.69 -12.39 -5.64
C ARG A 56 3.63 -11.63 -4.71
N VAL A 57 4.15 -10.49 -5.15
CA VAL A 57 5.08 -9.67 -4.35
C VAL A 57 4.34 -8.97 -3.21
N ALA A 58 3.08 -8.56 -3.45
CA ALA A 58 2.21 -7.90 -2.48
C ALA A 58 1.51 -8.86 -1.51
N LEU A 59 1.54 -10.18 -1.77
CA LEU A 59 0.94 -11.15 -0.87
C LEU A 59 1.78 -11.27 0.42
N PRO A 60 1.13 -11.17 1.61
CA PRO A 60 1.71 -11.71 2.81
C PRO A 60 1.75 -13.24 2.63
N THR A 61 2.94 -13.79 2.43
CA THR A 61 3.13 -15.21 2.76
C THR A 61 2.74 -15.32 4.22
N GLY A 62 1.81 -16.21 4.58
CA GLY A 62 1.34 -16.42 5.97
C GLY A 62 2.40 -16.92 6.96
N SER A 63 3.67 -16.57 6.73
CA SER A 63 4.83 -16.78 7.56
C SER A 63 5.53 -15.44 7.75
N ASP A 64 5.76 -15.09 9.01
CA ASP A 64 6.39 -13.81 9.43
C ASP A 64 7.91 -13.76 9.15
N ARG A 65 8.39 -14.62 8.24
CA ARG A 65 9.78 -14.72 7.81
C ARG A 65 10.13 -13.71 6.73
N LYS A 66 9.14 -13.19 6.00
CA LYS A 66 9.41 -12.24 4.92
C LYS A 66 9.91 -10.93 5.53
N PRO A 67 11.05 -10.39 5.05
CA PRO A 67 11.51 -9.08 5.47
C PRO A 67 10.52 -8.01 5.02
N ILE A 68 10.29 -7.02 5.88
CA ILE A 68 9.55 -5.82 5.50
C ILE A 68 10.51 -4.93 4.71
N PRO A 69 10.17 -4.50 3.48
CA PRO A 69 10.98 -3.56 2.71
C PRO A 69 11.12 -2.20 3.42
N GLU A 70 12.22 -1.48 3.19
CA GLU A 70 12.44 -0.16 3.83
C GLU A 70 11.35 0.85 3.50
N GLU A 71 10.83 0.79 2.27
CA GLU A 71 9.73 1.64 1.81
C GLU A 71 8.42 1.38 2.57
N GLU A 72 8.23 0.17 3.13
CA GLU A 72 7.08 -0.20 3.96
C GLU A 72 7.37 0.01 5.46
N GLY A 73 8.47 0.69 5.81
CA GLY A 73 8.89 0.89 7.19
C GLY A 73 9.76 -0.24 7.76
N GLY A 74 10.34 -1.06 6.89
CA GLY A 74 11.36 -2.05 7.24
C GLY A 74 12.61 -1.42 7.82
N VAL A 75 13.14 -2.02 8.90
CA VAL A 75 14.39 -1.57 9.54
C VAL A 75 15.50 -2.57 9.23
N ARG A 76 16.71 -2.07 8.94
CA ARG A 76 17.91 -2.90 8.76
C ARG A 76 18.57 -3.20 10.10
N ASP A 77 19.08 -4.42 10.24
CA ASP A 77 19.96 -4.79 11.33
C ASP A 77 21.35 -4.16 11.20
N ALA A 78 22.17 -4.27 12.26
CA ALA A 78 23.56 -3.82 12.26
C ALA A 78 24.43 -4.50 11.18
N ARG A 79 23.92 -5.58 10.54
CA ARG A 79 24.57 -6.32 9.44
C ARG A 79 23.99 -5.96 8.06
N GLY A 80 23.11 -4.96 7.97
CA GLY A 80 22.50 -4.46 6.74
C GLY A 80 21.36 -5.32 6.17
N ARG A 81 20.87 -6.33 6.88
CA ARG A 81 19.75 -7.20 6.49
C ARG A 81 18.44 -6.61 6.99
N LEU A 82 17.38 -6.73 6.20
CA LEU A 82 16.04 -6.30 6.61
C LEU A 82 15.48 -7.20 7.70
N ALA A 83 14.89 -6.59 8.71
CA ALA A 83 14.22 -7.31 9.79
C ALA A 83 13.01 -8.10 9.25
N PRO A 84 12.88 -9.39 9.59
CA PRO A 84 11.69 -10.16 9.26
C PRO A 84 10.47 -9.61 10.01
N ALA A 85 9.28 -9.75 9.40
CA ALA A 85 8.02 -9.27 9.95
C ALA A 85 7.77 -9.70 11.41
N LYS A 86 8.25 -10.89 11.81
CA LYS A 86 8.13 -11.40 13.20
C LYS A 86 8.69 -10.44 14.25
N LEU A 87 9.71 -9.66 13.93
CA LEU A 87 10.32 -8.73 14.89
C LEU A 87 9.48 -7.47 15.11
N PHE A 88 8.51 -7.20 14.24
CA PHE A 88 7.55 -6.09 14.40
C PHE A 88 6.37 -6.47 15.30
N GLU A 89 6.17 -7.77 15.59
CA GLU A 89 5.06 -8.23 16.41
C GLU A 89 5.39 -8.20 17.92
N GLY A 90 4.42 -7.81 18.74
CA GLY A 90 4.55 -7.75 20.21
C GLY A 90 5.24 -6.47 20.72
N PRO A 91 5.47 -6.37 22.05
CA PRO A 91 6.03 -5.15 22.65
C PRO A 91 7.48 -4.90 22.19
N GLY A 92 7.76 -3.64 21.85
CA GLY A 92 9.05 -3.21 21.30
C GLY A 92 9.14 -3.41 19.79
N GLY A 93 9.94 -2.56 19.14
CA GLY A 93 10.14 -2.60 17.68
C GLY A 93 11.21 -3.62 17.27
N PRO A 94 11.47 -3.73 15.95
CA PRO A 94 12.63 -4.44 15.46
C PRO A 94 13.91 -3.86 16.06
N GLU A 95 14.00 -2.54 16.23
CA GLU A 95 15.15 -1.89 16.87
C GLU A 95 15.51 -2.57 18.21
N ASP A 96 14.55 -2.71 19.13
CA ASP A 96 14.77 -3.32 20.45
C ASP A 96 15.13 -4.81 20.42
N LYS A 97 14.74 -5.52 19.35
CA LYS A 97 14.88 -6.98 19.21
C LYS A 97 16.08 -7.37 18.34
N VAL A 98 16.50 -6.49 17.45
CA VAL A 98 17.59 -6.66 16.49
C VAL A 98 18.93 -6.27 17.13
N TYR A 99 18.93 -5.34 18.09
CA TYR A 99 20.12 -5.01 18.90
C TYR A 99 20.36 -5.96 20.08
N ARG A 100 19.48 -6.94 20.30
CA ARG A 100 19.60 -7.93 21.37
C ARG A 100 20.14 -9.25 20.82
N GLU A 101 21.40 -9.26 20.39
CA GLU A 101 22.18 -10.49 20.15
C GLU A 101 23.66 -10.26 20.50
#